data_AF-A0A351LZP2-F1
#
_entry.id   AF-A0A351LZP2-F1
#
_cell.length_a   1.000
_cell.length_b   1.000
_cell.length_c   1.000
_cell.angle_alpha   90.00
_cell.angle_beta   90.00
_cell.angle_gamma   90.00
#
_symmetry.space_group_name_H-M   'P 1'
#
loop_
_entity.id
_entity.type
_entity.pdbx_description
1 polymer ?
#
loop_
_entity_poly.entity_id
_entity_poly.type
_entity_poly.pdbx_seq_one_letter_code
_entity_poly.pdbx_strand_id
1 'polypeptide(L)' 'SGPGAGVTAEAVLEAVEGRRLTFGATAMVGDTVVATASIVRVVVATKRFVGRLDAKTD' A
#
# COMPACT_ATOMS: atom_id res chain seq x y z
N SER A 1 18.32 0.75 12.93
CA SER A 1 18.50 -0.26 11.86
C SER A 1 19.34 0.34 10.75
N GLY A 2 20.08 -0.48 9.99
CA GLY A 2 20.89 -0.04 8.84
C GLY A 2 20.54 -0.84 7.58
N PRO A 3 21.06 -0.44 6.40
CA PRO A 3 20.87 -1.18 5.16
C PRO A 3 21.24 -2.67 5.32
N GLY A 4 20.41 -3.56 4.78
CA GLY A 4 20.60 -5.02 4.88
C GLY A 4 19.90 -5.69 6.07
N ALA A 5 19.33 -4.92 7.01
CA ALA A 5 18.49 -5.49 8.06
C ALA A 5 17.16 -6.00 7.50
N GLY A 6 16.72 -7.19 7.95
CA GLY A 6 15.39 -7.71 7.66
C GLY A 6 14.31 -6.86 8.34
N VAL A 7 13.23 -6.58 7.61
CA VAL A 7 12.09 -5.80 8.09
C VAL A 7 10.83 -6.63 7.93
N THR A 8 10.05 -6.78 8.99
CA THR A 8 8.70 -7.33 8.93
C THR A 8 7.72 -6.17 8.83
N ALA A 9 6.83 -6.21 7.83
CA ALA A 9 5.78 -5.21 7.68
C ALA A 9 4.41 -5.88 7.78
N GLU A 10 3.52 -5.27 8.54
CA GLU A 10 2.13 -5.66 8.67
C GLU A 10 1.24 -4.51 8.16
N ALA A 11 0.18 -4.86 7.43
CA ALA A 11 -0.85 -3.92 7.01
C ALA A 11 -2.22 -4.47 7.41
N VAL A 12 -2.96 -3.69 8.18
CA VAL A 12 -4.28 -4.02 8.69
C VAL A 12 -5.30 -3.18 7.91
N LEU A 13 -6.34 -3.83 7.38
CA LEU A 13 -7.45 -3.12 6.73
C LEU A 13 -8.32 -2.45 7.80
N GLU A 14 -8.34 -1.13 7.82
CA GLU A 14 -9.03 -0.33 8.84
C GLU A 14 -10.41 0.15 8.36
N ALA A 15 -10.55 0.47 7.07
CA ALA A 15 -11.82 0.92 6.50
C ALA A 15 -12.03 0.49 5.05
N VAL A 16 -13.31 0.28 4.70
CA VAL A 16 -13.77 -0.03 3.34
C VAL A 16 -14.93 0.88 2.99
N GLU A 17 -14.75 1.70 1.96
CA GLU A 17 -15.73 2.66 1.46
C GLU A 17 -15.93 2.47 -0.05
N GLY A 18 -16.88 1.62 -0.41
CA GLY A 18 -17.09 1.21 -1.79
C GLY A 18 -15.85 0.53 -2.37
N ARG A 19 -15.13 1.22 -3.28
CA ARG A 19 -13.89 0.70 -3.88
C ARG A 19 -12.62 1.18 -3.18
N ARG A 20 -12.73 2.06 -2.18
CA ARG A 20 -11.60 2.60 -1.42
C ARG A 20 -11.33 1.72 -0.20
N LEU A 21 -10.08 1.33 -0.02
CA LEU A 21 -9.57 0.55 1.10
C LEU A 21 -8.52 1.39 1.83
N THR A 22 -8.68 1.57 3.13
CA THR A 22 -7.71 2.26 3.98
C THR A 22 -7.03 1.24 4.87
N PHE A 23 -5.70 1.24 4.86
CA PHE A 23 -4.88 0.36 5.69
C PHE A 23 -4.01 1.19 6.62
N GLY A 24 -3.94 0.78 7.88
CA GLY A 24 -2.85 1.12 8.77
C GLY A 24 -1.74 0.10 8.59
N ALA A 25 -0.48 0.54 8.55
CA ALA A 25 0.65 -0.36 8.39
C ALA A 25 1.79 0.00 9.35
N THR A 26 2.49 -1.03 9.82
CA THR A 26 3.62 -0.92 10.74
C THR A 26 4.77 -1.76 10.20
N ALA A 27 5.99 -1.24 10.28
CA ALA A 27 7.22 -1.96 9.96
C ALA A 27 8.11 -2.10 11.19
N MET A 28 8.65 -3.29 11.40
CA MET A 28 9.45 -3.67 12.56
C MET A 28 10.78 -4.29 12.18
N VAL A 29 11.80 -4.05 13.01
CA VAL A 29 13.09 -4.77 13.00
C VAL A 29 13.28 -5.38 14.39
N GLY A 30 13.17 -6.71 14.49
CA GLY A 30 12.96 -7.36 15.79
C GLY A 30 11.67 -6.83 16.43
N ASP A 31 11.75 -6.41 17.68
CA ASP A 31 10.60 -5.86 18.42
C ASP A 31 10.48 -4.32 18.32
N THR A 32 11.35 -3.67 17.53
CA THR A 32 11.37 -2.20 17.40
C THR A 32 10.57 -1.76 16.18
N VAL A 33 9.57 -0.90 16.38
CA VAL A 33 8.88 -0.21 15.28
C VAL A 33 9.84 0.80 14.66
N VAL A 34 10.02 0.69 13.34
CA VAL A 34 10.90 1.58 12.56
C VAL A 34 10.12 2.49 11.62
N ALA A 35 8.86 2.16 11.30
CA ALA A 35 7.97 3.02 10.52
C ALA A 35 6.50 2.67 10.75
N THR A 36 5.64 3.66 10.54
CA THR A 36 4.18 3.52 10.43
C THR A 36 3.69 4.21 9.17
N ALA A 37 2.61 3.73 8.56
CA ALA A 37 2.02 4.33 7.38
C ALA A 37 0.49 4.21 7.40
N SER A 38 -0.18 5.17 6.76
CA SER A 38 -1.57 5.03 6.31
C SER A 38 -1.57 4.91 4.80
N ILE A 39 -2.20 3.86 4.27
CA ILE A 39 -2.18 3.51 2.85
C ILE A 39 -3.61 3.44 2.34
N VAL A 40 -3.93 4.26 1.34
CA VAL A 40 -5.21 4.18 0.65
C VAL A 40 -5.05 3.50 -0.70
N ARG A 41 -5.83 2.45 -0.95
CA ARG A 41 -5.90 1.72 -2.23
C ARG A 41 -7.29 1.82 -2.81
N VAL A 42 -7.39 1.86 -4.14
CA VAL A 42 -8.67 1.86 -4.85
C VAL A 42 -8.72 0.65 -5.79
N VAL A 43 -9.74 -0.18 -5.64
CA VAL A 43 -9.98 -1.32 -6.53
C VAL A 43 -10.45 -0.82 -7.89
N VAL A 44 -9.81 -1.31 -8.96
CA VAL A 44 -10.08 -0.90 -10.33
C VAL A 44 -10.15 -2.11 -11.26
N ALA A 45 -10.92 -1.99 -12.35
CA ALA A 45 -10.87 -2.97 -13.44
C ALA A 45 -9.58 -2.77 -14.25
N THR A 46 -8.63 -3.71 -14.13
CA THR A 46 -7.26 -3.57 -14.65
C THR A 46 -7.19 -3.15 -16.12
N LYS A 47 -7.92 -3.84 -17.02
CA LYS A 47 -7.91 -3.53 -18.47
C LYS A 47 -8.35 -2.08 -18.76
N ARG A 48 -9.45 -1.63 -18.14
CA ARG A 48 -9.94 -0.25 -18.28
C ARG A 48 -9.00 0.77 -17.64
N PHE A 49 -8.32 0.40 -16.55
CA PHE A 49 -7.40 1.29 -15.87
C PHE A 49 -6.14 1.53 -16.72
N VAL A 50 -5.50 0.46 -17.20
CA VAL A 50 -4.27 0.54 -18.00
C VAL A 50 -4.51 1.21 -19.34
N GLY A 51 -5.60 0.88 -20.05
CA GLY A 51 -5.89 1.49 -21.35
C GLY A 51 -6.09 3.01 -21.33
N ARG A 52 -6.32 3.63 -20.16
CA ARG A 52 -6.34 5.10 -20.01
C ARG A 52 -4.95 5.74 -19.98
N LEU A 53 -3.91 4.97 -19.66
CA LEU A 53 -2.52 5.44 -19.67
C LEU A 53 -2.02 5.50 -21.12
N ASP A 54 -2.31 4.47 -21.90
CA ASP A 54 -1.92 4.38 -23.30
C ASP A 54 -2.57 5.50 -24.12
N ALA A 55 -3.88 5.73 -23.93
CA ALA A 55 -4.61 6.82 -24.58
C ALA A 55 -4.19 8.25 -24.18
N LYS A 56 -3.28 8.40 -23.21
CA LYS A 56 -2.77 9.71 -22.75
C LYS A 56 -1.38 10.02 -23.32
N THR A 57 -0.79 9.08 -24.06
CA THR A 57 0.55 9.20 -24.66
C THR A 57 0.48 9.43 -26.18
N ASP A 58 -0.72 9.40 -26.77
CA ASP A 58 -1.05 9.85 -28.13
C ASP A 58 -1.60 11.29 -28.12
#